data_AF-A0A3R9ZJR2-F1
#
_entry.id   AF-A0A3R9ZJR2-F1
#
_cell.length_a   1.000
_cell.length_b   1.000
_cell.length_c   1.000
_cell.angle_alpha   90.00
_cell.angle_beta   90.00
_cell.angle_gamma   90.00
#
_symmetry.space_group_name_H-M   'P 1'
#
loop_
_entity.id
_entity.type
_entity.pdbx_description
1 polymer ?
#
loop_
_entity_poly.entity_id
_entity_poly.type
_entity_poly.pdbx_seq_one_letter_code
_entity_poly.pdbx_strand_id
1 'polypeptide(L)'
;TRPTQYGDLTGKIEADFMGGNGDNGSGTFRVRHAYMSLGKWLAGQTTSPFVNTDTSPETLDFTGAVGTGTTRTVQVRYTQPINAQQKILVALEGGDVEKVSNAAGGSRFPALTTRYDFKTADNKGLLQLHGLAHENRVAPKDSSSEEKFGWGVGIGGKYDITPQDSVVANYYHVKGDGRYLSYSNSAY
;
A
#
# COMPACT_ATOMS: atom_id res chain seq x y z
N THR A 1 -18.37 14.14 -1.91
CA THR A 1 -18.37 14.10 -0.43
C THR A 1 -19.71 14.55 0.09
N ARG A 2 -20.21 13.95 1.18
CA ARG A 2 -21.47 14.30 1.85
C ARG A 2 -21.22 14.40 3.37
N PRO A 3 -21.46 15.55 4.01
CA PRO A 3 -21.35 15.66 5.47
C PRO A 3 -22.34 14.73 6.19
N THR A 4 -21.94 14.18 7.33
CA THR A 4 -22.80 13.36 8.21
C THR A 4 -22.49 13.64 9.69
N GLN A 5 -23.32 13.13 10.60
CA GLN A 5 -23.06 13.20 12.04
C GLN A 5 -21.78 12.47 12.50
N TYR A 6 -21.20 11.61 11.65
CA TYR A 6 -19.97 10.86 11.92
C TYR A 6 -18.76 11.42 11.16
N GLY A 7 -18.88 12.61 10.57
CA GLY A 7 -17.90 13.23 9.69
C GLY A 7 -18.24 13.06 8.22
N ASP A 8 -17.33 13.47 7.35
CA ASP A 8 -17.55 13.46 5.90
C ASP A 8 -17.57 12.04 5.34
N LEU A 9 -18.64 11.72 4.60
CA LEU A 9 -18.75 10.51 3.80
C LEU A 9 -18.22 10.79 2.39
N THR A 10 -17.21 10.03 1.96
CA THR A 10 -16.65 10.09 0.61
C THR A 10 -16.63 8.70 0.00
N GLY A 11 -16.93 8.59 -1.29
CA GLY A 11 -16.73 7.38 -2.08
C GLY A 11 -15.81 7.69 -3.25
N LYS A 12 -14.94 6.73 -3.61
CA LYS A 12 -14.05 6.82 -4.78
C LYS A 12 -14.09 5.52 -5.56
N ILE A 13 -14.27 5.63 -6.87
CA ILE A 13 -14.03 4.57 -7.86
C ILE A 13 -13.03 5.12 -8.87
N GLU A 14 -11.95 4.37 -9.11
CA GLU A 14 -10.92 4.67 -10.12
C GLU A 14 -10.54 3.35 -10.80
N ALA A 15 -10.38 3.37 -12.12
CA ALA A 15 -10.05 2.22 -12.93
C ALA A 15 -9.12 2.60 -14.10
N ASP A 16 -8.46 1.60 -14.68
CA ASP A 16 -7.68 1.73 -15.91
C ASP A 16 -7.92 0.50 -16.83
N PHE A 17 -7.33 0.50 -18.02
CA PHE A 17 -7.45 -0.59 -19.01
C PHE A 17 -6.17 -1.44 -19.11
N MET A 18 -5.31 -1.43 -18.10
CA MET A 18 -4.05 -2.22 -18.04
C MET A 18 -4.22 -3.56 -17.32
N GLY A 19 -5.36 -4.24 -17.51
CA GLY A 19 -5.60 -5.59 -16.98
C GLY A 19 -4.78 -6.67 -17.71
N GLY A 20 -4.76 -7.87 -17.13
CA GLY A 20 -3.78 -8.92 -17.46
C GLY A 20 -3.86 -9.62 -18.82
N ASN A 21 -4.84 -9.29 -19.68
CA ASN A 21 -5.11 -10.05 -20.91
C ASN A 21 -5.14 -9.19 -22.19
N GLY A 22 -4.50 -8.01 -22.19
CA GLY A 22 -4.46 -7.17 -23.39
C GLY A 22 -3.44 -7.67 -24.41
N ASP A 23 -3.91 -8.27 -25.51
CA ASP A 23 -3.18 -8.20 -26.79
C ASP A 23 -2.99 -6.72 -27.16
N ASN A 24 -2.03 -6.41 -28.04
CA ASN A 24 -1.54 -5.06 -28.41
C ASN A 24 -2.60 -4.05 -28.97
N GLY A 25 -3.90 -4.22 -28.70
CA GLY A 25 -4.96 -3.26 -29.02
C GLY A 25 -6.21 -3.31 -28.13
N SER A 26 -6.37 -4.26 -27.19
CA SER A 26 -7.58 -4.34 -26.36
C SER A 26 -7.22 -4.35 -24.88
N GLY A 27 -6.99 -3.17 -24.31
CA GLY A 27 -6.78 -3.03 -22.87
C GLY A 27 -7.90 -3.69 -22.06
N THR A 28 -7.54 -4.38 -20.98
CA THR A 28 -8.51 -5.05 -20.10
C THR A 28 -8.86 -4.13 -18.94
N PHE A 29 -10.15 -3.89 -18.69
CA PHE A 29 -10.59 -3.08 -17.56
C PHE A 29 -10.14 -3.69 -16.22
N ARG A 30 -9.56 -2.87 -15.34
CA ARG A 30 -9.27 -3.23 -13.94
C ARG A 30 -9.55 -2.06 -12.99
N VAL A 31 -10.02 -2.40 -11.79
CA VAL A 31 -10.25 -1.42 -10.71
C VAL A 31 -8.94 -1.12 -10.00
N ARG A 32 -8.63 0.16 -9.83
CA ARG A 32 -7.49 0.63 -9.05
C ARG A 32 -7.92 0.97 -7.63
N HIS A 33 -8.90 1.85 -7.48
CA HIS A 33 -9.46 2.25 -6.20
C HIS A 33 -10.97 2.04 -6.18
N ALA A 34 -11.48 1.44 -5.11
CA ALA A 34 -12.91 1.30 -4.85
C ALA A 34 -13.11 1.28 -3.34
N TYR A 35 -13.39 2.43 -2.75
CA TYR A 35 -13.53 2.56 -1.30
C TYR A 35 -14.54 3.63 -0.90
N MET A 36 -14.97 3.53 0.36
CA MET A 36 -15.68 4.59 1.07
C MET A 36 -14.88 5.01 2.30
N SER A 37 -14.99 6.29 2.67
CA SER A 37 -14.47 6.81 3.92
C SER A 37 -15.55 7.56 4.69
N LEU A 38 -15.56 7.41 6.01
CA LEU A 38 -16.46 8.11 6.92
C LEU A 38 -15.63 8.70 8.06
N GLY A 39 -15.47 10.03 8.06
CA GLY A 39 -14.58 10.70 9.00
C GLY A 39 -13.15 10.16 8.92
N LYS A 40 -12.69 9.51 9.98
CA LYS A 40 -11.32 8.96 10.09
C LYS A 40 -11.17 7.54 9.53
N TRP A 41 -12.27 6.86 9.22
CA TRP A 41 -12.28 5.48 8.76
C TRP A 41 -12.36 5.39 7.25
N LEU A 42 -11.72 4.38 6.68
CA LEU A 42 -11.82 3.97 5.27
C LEU A 42 -12.03 2.46 5.20
N ALA A 43 -12.89 2.02 4.28
CA ALA A 43 -13.05 0.61 3.93
C ALA A 43 -13.12 0.44 2.41
N GLY A 44 -12.34 -0.49 1.87
CA GLY A 44 -12.33 -0.85 0.44
C GLY A 44 -10.93 -1.00 -0.13
N GLN A 45 -10.82 -1.11 -1.46
CA GLN A 45 -9.55 -1.25 -2.15
C GLN A 45 -8.88 0.10 -2.39
N THR A 46 -7.69 0.28 -1.84
CA THR A 46 -6.83 1.45 -2.11
C THR A 46 -5.37 1.14 -1.81
N THR A 47 -4.47 2.10 -2.10
CA THR A 47 -3.03 2.01 -1.81
C THR A 47 -2.78 1.69 -0.33
N SER A 48 -1.90 0.72 -0.08
CA SER A 48 -1.50 0.34 1.28
C SER A 48 -0.74 1.48 1.98
N PRO A 49 -0.94 1.70 3.30
CA PRO A 49 -0.09 2.57 4.09
C PRO A 49 1.39 2.17 4.06
N PHE A 50 1.72 0.90 3.79
CA PHE A 50 3.10 0.43 3.80
C PHE A 50 3.89 0.87 2.56
N VAL A 51 3.24 1.29 1.46
CA VAL A 51 3.94 1.68 0.23
C VAL A 51 3.98 3.19 0.04
N ASN A 52 4.96 3.65 -0.75
CA ASN A 52 5.18 5.06 -0.98
C ASN A 52 4.72 5.53 -2.37
N THR A 53 3.66 6.35 -2.38
CA THR A 53 3.24 7.09 -3.58
C THR A 53 3.49 8.59 -3.49
N ASP A 54 3.56 9.16 -2.28
CA ASP A 54 3.59 10.62 -2.08
C ASP A 54 5.03 11.18 -2.10
N THR A 55 6.01 10.29 -1.94
CA THR A 55 7.44 10.54 -1.79
C THR A 55 8.24 9.76 -2.84
N SER A 56 7.56 9.24 -3.88
CA SER A 56 8.17 8.60 -5.05
C SER A 56 8.43 9.63 -6.15
N PRO A 57 9.52 9.49 -6.94
CA PRO A 57 9.76 10.36 -8.08
C PRO A 57 8.66 10.19 -9.13
N GLU A 58 8.29 11.27 -9.81
CA GLU A 58 7.42 11.19 -10.98
C GLU A 58 8.22 10.56 -12.13
N THR A 59 7.69 9.49 -12.72
CA THR A 59 8.31 8.79 -13.84
C THR A 59 7.36 8.77 -15.02
N LEU A 60 7.90 8.91 -16.24
CA LEU A 60 7.15 8.65 -17.48
C LEU A 60 6.90 7.16 -17.69
N ASP A 61 7.75 6.32 -17.10
CA ASP A 61 7.55 4.87 -17.04
C ASP A 61 6.39 4.54 -16.08
N PHE A 62 5.40 3.83 -16.62
CA PHE A 62 4.22 3.39 -15.88
C PHE A 62 4.54 2.40 -14.75
N THR A 63 5.65 1.66 -14.85
CA THR A 63 6.08 0.68 -13.84
C THR A 63 6.66 1.33 -12.58
N GLY A 64 7.03 2.62 -12.66
CA GLY A 64 7.61 3.37 -11.56
C GLY A 64 9.09 3.08 -11.33
N ALA A 65 9.68 3.75 -10.35
CA ALA A 65 11.06 3.50 -9.97
C ALA A 65 11.20 2.20 -9.16
N VAL A 66 12.31 1.48 -9.38
CA VAL A 66 12.69 0.32 -8.55
C VAL A 66 12.77 0.72 -7.08
N GLY A 67 12.31 -0.14 -6.17
CA GLY A 67 12.29 0.13 -4.73
C GLY A 67 11.09 0.95 -4.25
N THR A 68 10.15 1.29 -5.15
CA THR A 68 8.83 1.83 -4.79
C THR A 68 7.77 0.72 -4.81
N GLY A 69 6.62 0.98 -4.20
CA GLY A 69 5.49 0.06 -4.18
C GLY A 69 4.21 0.78 -4.60
N THR A 70 3.36 0.11 -5.38
CA THR A 70 2.04 0.65 -5.77
C THR A 70 0.90 -0.26 -5.36
N THR A 71 1.16 -1.19 -4.43
CA THR A 71 0.21 -2.21 -4.00
C THR A 71 -1.07 -1.57 -3.47
N ARG A 72 -2.17 -1.98 -4.09
CA ARG A 72 -3.53 -1.63 -3.69
C ARG A 72 -4.21 -2.90 -3.21
N THR A 73 -4.83 -2.83 -2.05
CA THR A 73 -5.49 -3.98 -1.43
C THR A 73 -6.75 -3.54 -0.72
N VAL A 74 -7.68 -4.47 -0.55
CA VAL A 74 -8.85 -4.28 0.31
C VAL A 74 -8.36 -4.09 1.73
N GLN A 75 -8.73 -2.97 2.34
CA GLN A 75 -8.29 -2.62 3.68
C GLN A 75 -9.41 -1.96 4.48
N VAL A 76 -9.34 -2.11 5.80
CA VAL A 76 -9.99 -1.20 6.76
C VAL A 76 -8.90 -0.37 7.39
N ARG A 77 -9.00 0.96 7.27
CA ARG A 77 -7.97 1.89 7.71
C ARG A 77 -8.52 2.97 8.61
N TYR A 78 -7.80 3.27 9.67
CA TYR A 78 -8.02 4.44 10.52
C TYR A 78 -6.92 5.48 10.31
N THR A 79 -7.30 6.74 10.11
CA THR A 79 -6.39 7.88 10.00
C THR A 79 -6.58 8.83 11.17
N GLN A 80 -5.54 9.00 11.99
CA GLN A 80 -5.56 9.91 13.12
C GLN A 80 -4.61 11.09 12.86
N PRO A 81 -5.15 12.31 12.67
CA PRO A 81 -4.36 13.52 12.75
C PRO A 81 -3.84 13.69 14.19
N ILE A 82 -2.56 13.98 14.33
CA ILE A 82 -1.92 14.33 15.62
C ILE A 82 -1.95 15.85 15.76
N ASN A 83 -1.58 16.56 14.69
CA ASN A 83 -1.68 18.01 14.55
C ASN A 83 -1.79 18.37 13.05
N ALA A 84 -1.63 19.65 12.69
CA ALA A 84 -1.74 20.10 11.31
C ALA A 84 -0.66 19.53 10.37
N GLN A 85 0.49 19.10 10.92
CA GLN A 85 1.65 18.62 10.17
C GLN A 85 1.82 17.09 10.25
N GLN A 86 1.13 16.42 11.18
CA GLN A 86 1.38 15.03 11.51
C GLN A 86 0.13 14.19 11.52
N LYS A 87 0.21 12.98 10.99
CA LYS A 87 -0.86 11.98 11.09
C LYS A 87 -0.30 10.57 11.09
N ILE A 88 -1.03 9.66 11.72
CA ILE A 88 -0.78 8.23 11.67
C ILE A 88 -1.94 7.51 10.97
N LEU A 89 -1.60 6.54 10.14
CA LEU A 89 -2.52 5.65 9.46
C LEU A 89 -2.23 4.24 9.96
N VAL A 90 -3.28 3.49 10.29
CA VAL A 90 -3.20 2.08 10.66
C VAL A 90 -4.25 1.34 9.86
N ALA A 91 -3.86 0.28 9.17
CA ALA A 91 -4.76 -0.53 8.37
C ALA A 91 -4.62 -2.02 8.68
N LEU A 92 -5.76 -2.70 8.61
CA LEU A 92 -5.85 -4.15 8.46
C LEU A 92 -6.16 -4.43 7.00
N GLU A 93 -5.26 -5.13 6.34
CA GLU A 93 -5.30 -5.38 4.90
C GLU A 93 -5.61 -6.85 4.64
N GLY A 94 -6.58 -7.10 3.76
CA GLY A 94 -7.10 -8.44 3.47
C GLY A 94 -5.99 -9.41 3.06
N GLY A 95 -6.03 -10.58 3.72
CA GLY A 95 -5.10 -11.70 3.51
C GLY A 95 -5.16 -12.22 2.09
N ASP A 96 -3.98 -12.57 1.58
CA ASP A 96 -3.84 -13.19 0.27
C ASP A 96 -4.46 -14.60 0.29
N VAL A 97 -4.99 -15.03 -0.85
CA VAL A 97 -5.32 -16.43 -1.08
C VAL A 97 -4.59 -16.81 -2.35
N GLU A 98 -3.32 -17.18 -2.20
CA GLU A 98 -2.54 -17.71 -3.31
C GLU A 98 -2.93 -19.17 -3.52
N LYS A 99 -3.72 -19.41 -4.56
CA LYS A 99 -3.96 -20.78 -5.03
C LYS A 99 -2.79 -21.19 -5.92
N VAL A 100 -1.86 -21.96 -5.36
CA VAL A 100 -0.82 -22.65 -6.10
C VAL A 100 -1.30 -24.08 -6.37
N SER A 101 -0.95 -24.68 -7.51
CA SER A 101 -1.52 -25.93 -8.03
C SER A 101 -1.68 -27.06 -6.98
N ASN A 102 -0.72 -27.18 -6.05
CA ASN A 102 -0.68 -28.21 -5.00
C ASN A 102 -0.69 -27.68 -3.56
N ALA A 103 -0.90 -26.38 -3.34
CA ALA A 103 -0.95 -25.77 -2.02
C ALA A 103 -1.90 -24.56 -1.96
N ALA A 104 -2.60 -24.41 -0.84
CA ALA A 104 -3.27 -23.15 -0.52
C ALA A 104 -2.30 -22.28 0.28
N GLY A 105 -1.82 -21.20 -0.34
CA GLY A 105 -1.08 -20.13 0.31
C GLY A 105 -2.03 -19.03 0.81
N GLY A 106 -1.61 -18.29 1.83
CA GLY A 106 -2.34 -17.12 2.29
C GLY A 106 -2.08 -16.76 3.75
N SER A 107 -2.97 -15.97 4.32
CA SER A 107 -2.89 -15.51 5.72
C SER A 107 -4.21 -15.73 6.43
N ARG A 108 -4.20 -16.30 7.64
CA ARG A 108 -5.42 -16.40 8.48
C ARG A 108 -5.82 -15.04 9.06
N PHE A 109 -4.83 -14.17 9.25
CA PHE A 109 -5.02 -12.83 9.76
C PHE A 109 -4.77 -11.80 8.65
N PRO A 110 -5.48 -10.66 8.68
CA PRO A 110 -5.13 -9.54 7.82
C PRO A 110 -3.72 -9.06 8.14
N ALA A 111 -3.02 -8.54 7.12
CA ALA A 111 -1.76 -7.85 7.33
C ALA A 111 -2.01 -6.55 8.10
N LEU A 112 -1.17 -6.26 9.08
CA LEU A 112 -1.16 -4.99 9.78
C LEU A 112 -0.15 -4.07 9.09
N THR A 113 -0.63 -2.93 8.59
CA THR A 113 0.24 -1.89 8.02
C THR A 113 0.02 -0.55 8.67
N THR A 114 1.10 0.22 8.78
CA THR A 114 1.11 1.52 9.42
C THR A 114 1.89 2.54 8.62
N ARG A 115 1.46 3.81 8.66
CA ARG A 115 2.20 4.95 8.12
C ARG A 115 2.17 6.11 9.08
N TYR A 116 3.31 6.73 9.33
CA TYR A 116 3.39 8.02 10.01
C TYR A 116 3.89 9.07 9.03
N ASP A 117 3.14 10.16 8.89
CA ASP A 117 3.52 11.30 8.06
C ASP A 117 3.93 12.48 8.94
N PHE A 118 5.02 13.12 8.56
CA PHE A 118 5.46 14.40 9.10
C PHE A 118 5.72 15.38 7.95
N LYS A 119 5.06 16.54 7.99
CA LYS A 119 5.28 17.65 7.07
C LYS A 119 6.00 18.79 7.77
N THR A 120 6.89 19.49 7.07
CA THR A 120 7.46 20.74 7.58
C THR A 120 6.39 21.83 7.63
N ALA A 121 6.56 22.81 8.51
CA ALA A 121 5.58 23.89 8.68
C ALA A 121 5.39 24.75 7.43
N ASP A 122 6.42 24.87 6.59
CA ASP A 122 6.41 25.57 5.31
C ASP A 122 5.93 24.68 4.13
N ASN A 123 5.53 23.44 4.41
CA ASN A 123 5.10 22.43 3.44
C ASN A 123 6.14 21.99 2.39
N LYS A 124 7.42 22.39 2.53
CA LYS A 124 8.48 21.99 1.59
C LYS A 124 8.97 20.55 1.79
N GLY A 125 8.83 20.00 2.99
CA GLY A 125 9.30 18.68 3.35
C GLY A 125 8.16 17.73 3.73
N LEU A 126 8.27 16.49 3.28
CA LEU A 126 7.44 15.36 3.70
C LEU A 126 8.35 14.18 4.06
N LEU A 127 8.21 13.68 5.28
CA LEU A 127 8.81 12.45 5.77
C LEU A 127 7.71 11.43 6.06
N GLN A 128 7.92 10.19 5.65
CA GLN A 128 7.01 9.08 5.85
C GLN A 128 7.75 7.89 6.45
N LEU A 129 7.20 7.30 7.50
CA LEU A 129 7.67 6.06 8.10
C LEU A 129 6.60 4.99 7.92
N HIS A 130 7.01 3.81 7.49
CA HIS A 130 6.13 2.71 7.10
C HIS A 130 6.45 1.45 7.90
N GLY A 131 5.41 0.69 8.24
CA GLY A 131 5.53 -0.61 8.92
C GLY A 131 4.56 -1.63 8.34
N LEU A 132 5.01 -2.89 8.29
CA LEU A 132 4.27 -4.07 7.85
C LEU A 132 4.53 -5.24 8.80
N ALA A 133 3.47 -5.96 9.14
CA ALA A 133 3.53 -7.25 9.82
C ALA A 133 2.40 -8.16 9.34
N HIS A 134 2.70 -9.41 9.01
CA HIS A 134 1.69 -10.39 8.59
C HIS A 134 2.17 -11.84 8.78
N GLU A 135 1.21 -12.76 8.68
CA GLU A 135 1.46 -14.20 8.63
C GLU A 135 1.54 -14.65 7.18
N ASN A 136 2.51 -15.51 6.85
CA ASN A 136 2.51 -16.32 5.64
C ASN A 136 2.24 -17.76 6.02
N ARG A 137 1.23 -18.34 5.42
CA ARG A 137 0.88 -19.74 5.62
C ARG A 137 0.83 -20.45 4.29
N VAL A 138 1.45 -21.62 4.24
CA VAL A 138 1.34 -22.55 3.11
C VAL A 138 0.74 -23.83 3.64
N ALA A 139 -0.36 -24.27 3.03
CA ALA A 139 -1.02 -25.54 3.33
C ALA A 139 -0.99 -26.44 2.09
N PRO A 140 0.04 -27.27 1.93
CA PRO A 140 0.10 -28.28 0.88
C PRO A 140 -1.01 -29.33 1.09
N LYS A 141 -1.46 -29.96 -0.01
CA LYS A 141 -2.50 -31.01 0.07
C LYS A 141 -2.03 -32.27 0.82
N ASP A 142 -0.74 -32.58 0.72
CA ASP A 142 -0.17 -33.86 1.15
C ASP A 142 0.77 -33.72 2.37
N SER A 143 0.84 -32.55 3.01
CA SER A 143 1.69 -32.33 4.19
C SER A 143 1.08 -31.35 5.20
N SER A 144 1.72 -31.23 6.37
CA SER A 144 1.34 -30.27 7.39
C SER A 144 1.55 -28.84 6.91
N SER A 145 0.63 -27.95 7.27
CA SER A 145 0.79 -26.53 6.95
C SER A 145 1.98 -25.91 7.68
N GLU A 146 2.71 -25.05 6.98
CA GLU A 146 3.77 -24.24 7.54
C GLU A 146 3.34 -22.78 7.68
N GLU A 147 3.80 -22.14 8.76
CA GLU A 147 3.52 -20.74 9.08
C GLU A 147 4.84 -20.00 9.33
N LYS A 148 4.97 -18.82 8.74
CA LYS A 148 6.11 -17.91 8.90
C LYS A 148 5.62 -16.49 9.11
N PHE A 149 6.37 -15.71 9.89
CA PHE A 149 6.09 -14.30 10.09
C PHE A 149 6.84 -13.44 9.05
N GLY A 150 6.10 -12.58 8.35
CA GLY A 150 6.61 -11.58 7.44
C GLY A 150 6.52 -10.19 8.04
N TRP A 151 7.54 -9.36 7.81
CA TRP A 151 7.57 -7.99 8.28
C TRP A 151 8.37 -7.07 7.37
N GLY A 152 8.11 -5.78 7.49
CA GLY A 152 8.86 -4.77 6.77
C GLY A 152 8.80 -3.40 7.45
N VAL A 153 9.83 -2.61 7.18
CA VAL A 153 9.91 -1.19 7.55
C VAL A 153 10.33 -0.38 6.34
N GLY A 154 9.84 0.85 6.27
CA GLY A 154 10.17 1.77 5.20
C GLY A 154 10.31 3.20 5.68
N ILE A 155 11.13 3.97 4.98
CA ILE A 155 11.27 5.41 5.17
C ILE A 155 11.31 6.08 3.80
N GLY A 156 10.55 7.15 3.67
CA GLY A 156 10.47 7.96 2.46
C GLY A 156 10.53 9.44 2.78
N GLY A 157 11.30 10.18 2.00
CA GLY A 157 11.44 11.62 2.12
C GLY A 157 11.26 12.31 0.77
N LYS A 158 10.60 13.46 0.78
CA LYS A 158 10.59 14.43 -0.31
C LYS A 158 10.89 15.81 0.27
N TYR A 159 11.73 16.57 -0.41
CA TYR A 159 12.02 17.95 -0.08
C TYR A 159 12.09 18.83 -1.33
N ASP A 160 11.29 19.88 -1.35
CA ASP A 160 11.26 20.88 -2.42
C ASP A 160 12.34 21.95 -2.15
N ILE A 161 13.40 21.94 -2.95
CA ILE A 161 14.52 22.88 -2.85
C ILE A 161 14.08 24.25 -3.41
N THR A 162 13.46 24.21 -4.59
CA THR A 162 12.85 25.36 -5.27
C THR A 162 11.42 24.99 -5.67
N PRO A 163 10.60 25.92 -6.18
CA PRO A 163 9.29 25.59 -6.74
C PRO A 163 9.33 24.60 -7.93
N GLN A 164 10.51 24.36 -8.52
CA GLN A 164 10.69 23.50 -9.70
C GLN A 164 11.57 22.28 -9.41
N ASP A 165 12.33 22.30 -8.31
CA ASP A 165 13.32 21.27 -7.99
C ASP A 165 12.96 20.58 -6.67
N SER A 166 12.89 19.25 -6.71
CA SER A 166 12.69 18.42 -5.52
C SER A 166 13.67 17.27 -5.47
N VAL A 167 14.02 16.86 -4.26
CA VAL A 167 14.79 15.64 -3.99
C VAL A 167 13.90 14.65 -3.28
N VAL A 168 13.94 13.40 -3.73
CA VAL A 168 13.22 12.28 -3.12
C VAL A 168 14.20 11.17 -2.77
N ALA A 169 13.97 10.50 -1.64
CA ALA A 169 14.76 9.37 -1.20
C ALA A 169 13.86 8.35 -0.49
N ASN A 170 14.02 7.08 -0.82
CA ASN A 170 13.23 5.99 -0.24
C ASN A 170 14.14 4.82 0.12
N TYR A 171 13.83 4.18 1.24
CA TYR A 171 14.48 2.95 1.65
C TYR A 171 13.46 2.01 2.30
N TYR A 172 13.56 0.73 1.98
CA TYR A 172 12.74 -0.32 2.55
C TYR A 172 13.61 -1.52 2.93
N HIS A 173 13.23 -2.15 4.04
CA HIS A 173 13.73 -3.46 4.43
C HIS A 173 12.55 -4.37 4.69
N VAL A 174 12.51 -5.51 4.00
CA VAL A 174 11.38 -6.46 4.05
C VAL A 174 11.94 -7.87 4.16
N LYS A 175 11.31 -8.68 5.02
CA LYS A 175 11.64 -10.09 5.19
C LYS A 175 10.36 -10.91 5.16
N GLY A 176 10.34 -11.94 4.31
CA GLY A 176 9.20 -12.84 4.18
C GLY A 176 7.99 -12.17 3.53
N ASP A 177 8.18 -11.21 2.62
CA ASP A 177 7.10 -10.66 1.81
C ASP A 177 7.65 -10.29 0.43
N GLY A 178 6.86 -10.59 -0.61
CA GLY A 178 7.14 -10.20 -1.99
C GLY A 178 5.99 -9.43 -2.65
N ARG A 179 4.99 -9.01 -1.87
CA ARG A 179 3.70 -8.50 -2.37
C ARG A 179 3.64 -6.98 -2.39
N TYR A 180 4.26 -6.31 -1.41
CA TYR A 180 4.09 -4.88 -1.25
C TYR A 180 5.07 -4.03 -2.07
N LEU A 181 6.28 -4.53 -2.29
CA LEU A 181 7.32 -3.79 -3.00
C LEU A 181 7.59 -4.40 -4.37
N SER A 182 7.77 -3.55 -5.38
CA SER A 182 8.21 -4.00 -6.69
C SER A 182 9.65 -4.49 -6.63
N TYR A 183 9.96 -5.58 -7.33
CA TYR A 183 11.31 -6.14 -7.46
C TYR A 183 11.96 -6.63 -6.14
N SER A 184 11.14 -6.97 -5.13
CA SER A 184 11.63 -7.71 -3.96
C SER A 184 11.96 -9.17 -4.31
N ASN A 185 12.95 -9.74 -3.62
CA ASN A 185 13.20 -11.18 -3.71
C ASN A 185 11.96 -11.99 -3.30
N SER A 186 11.83 -13.20 -3.84
CA SER A 186 10.80 -14.15 -3.41
C SER A 186 10.81 -14.27 -1.88
N ALA A 187 9.62 -14.38 -1.29
CA ALA A 187 9.48 -14.50 0.16
C ALA A 187 10.22 -15.74 0.70
N TYR A 188 10.40 -16.77 -0.14
CA TYR A 188 11.19 -17.98 0.07
C TYR A 188 11.69 -18.55 -1.26
#